data_AF-A0A3C0WFZ9-F1
#
_entry.id   AF-A0A3C0WFZ9-F1
#
_cell.length_a   1.000
_cell.length_b   1.000
_cell.length_c   1.000
_cell.angle_alpha   90.00
_cell.angle_beta   90.00
_cell.angle_gamma   90.00
#
_symmetry.space_group_name_H-M   'P 1'
#
loop_
_entity.id
_entity.type
_entity.pdbx_description
1 polymer ?
#
loop_
_entity_poly.entity_id
_entity_poly.type
_entity_poly.pdbx_seq_one_letter_code
_entity_poly.pdbx_strand_id
1 'polypeptide(L)'
;MFQPRPLTYKKLRAPAKHGEQFMSPEIAVACEQIDSNISTIRNNDLEIDGSAYSELVSQARLEFFAKATQYTATYRDTDQLACLDPDKPTVLSGHQPTLFHPGVWFKNFYLSHLGK
;
A
#
# COMPACT_ATOMS: atom_id res chain seq x y z
N MET A 1 2.02 27.26 2.63
CA MET A 1 2.78 27.04 3.87
C MET A 1 2.34 25.70 4.44
N PHE A 2 3.16 24.65 4.31
CA PHE A 2 2.82 23.32 4.84
C PHE A 2 2.87 23.42 6.37
N GLN A 3 1.72 23.38 7.05
CA GLN A 3 1.70 23.24 8.50
C GLN A 3 1.67 21.74 8.82
N PRO A 4 2.73 21.20 9.45
CA PRO A 4 2.70 19.79 9.83
C PRO A 4 1.58 19.57 10.84
N ARG A 5 0.77 18.52 10.63
CA ARG A 5 -0.22 18.11 11.63
C ARG A 5 0.51 17.83 12.95
N PRO A 6 0.01 18.33 14.09
CA PRO A 6 0.62 18.03 15.38
C PRO A 6 0.60 16.51 15.61
N LEU A 7 1.75 15.96 15.99
CA LEU A 7 1.85 14.55 16.38
C LEU A 7 0.99 14.33 17.62
N THR A 8 -0.07 13.53 17.45
CA THR A 8 -0.98 13.20 18.55
C THR A 8 -0.64 11.80 19.05
N TYR A 9 -0.23 11.68 20.32
CA TYR A 9 -0.01 10.38 20.93
C TYR A 9 -1.33 9.60 21.00
N LYS A 10 -1.34 8.40 20.42
CA LYS A 10 -2.48 7.48 20.50
C LYS A 10 -2.04 6.22 21.22
N LYS A 11 -2.65 5.95 22.39
CA LYS A 11 -2.40 4.71 23.13
C LYS A 11 -3.09 3.56 22.41
N LEU A 12 -2.30 2.69 21.76
CA LEU A 12 -2.78 1.47 21.11
C LEU A 12 -2.62 0.29 22.07
N ARG A 13 -3.57 -0.64 22.07
CA ARG A 13 -3.49 -1.88 22.85
C ARG A 13 -3.83 -3.05 21.94
N ALA A 14 -3.10 -4.16 22.14
CA ALA A 14 -3.46 -5.42 21.51
C ALA A 14 -4.86 -5.87 21.99
N PRO A 15 -5.68 -6.48 21.12
CA PRO A 15 -6.93 -7.10 21.53
C PRO A 15 -6.72 -8.16 22.63
N ALA A 16 -7.69 -8.31 23.52
CA ALA A 16 -7.54 -9.15 24.72
C ALA A 16 -8.28 -10.48 24.62
N LYS A 17 -9.35 -10.57 23.81
CA LYS A 17 -10.13 -11.79 23.64
C LYS A 17 -9.80 -12.50 22.33
N HIS A 18 -10.12 -13.79 22.30
CA HIS A 18 -10.00 -14.60 21.10
C HIS A 18 -10.84 -14.00 19.95
N GLY A 19 -10.23 -13.90 18.76
CA GLY A 19 -10.89 -13.40 17.55
C GLY A 19 -11.03 -11.89 17.44
N GLU A 20 -10.71 -11.13 18.49
CA GLU A 20 -10.74 -9.66 18.41
C GLU A 20 -9.59 -9.14 17.54
N GLN A 21 -9.86 -8.05 16.81
CA GLN A 21 -8.93 -7.41 15.90
C GLN A 21 -8.87 -5.92 16.20
N PHE A 22 -7.69 -5.33 16.07
CA PHE A 22 -7.51 -3.88 16.19
C PHE A 22 -6.94 -3.34 14.88
N MET A 23 -7.68 -2.43 14.24
CA MET A 23 -7.30 -1.76 13.00
C MET A 23 -7.47 -0.26 13.20
N SER A 24 -6.43 0.51 12.91
CA SER A 24 -6.46 1.97 12.97
C SER A 24 -5.66 2.52 11.78
N PRO A 25 -6.30 3.21 10.82
CA PRO A 25 -7.74 3.50 10.74
C PRO A 25 -8.60 2.24 10.57
N GLU A 26 -9.92 2.39 10.75
CA GLU A 26 -10.87 1.34 10.38
C GLU A 26 -10.78 1.04 8.88
N ILE A 27 -11.13 -0.18 8.47
CA ILE A 27 -10.92 -0.64 7.09
C ILE A 27 -11.67 0.21 6.05
N ALA A 28 -12.91 0.62 6.34
CA ALA A 28 -13.69 1.49 5.45
C ALA A 28 -13.00 2.84 5.26
N VAL A 29 -12.49 3.44 6.34
CA VAL A 29 -11.73 4.69 6.29
C VAL A 29 -10.42 4.52 5.52
N ALA A 30 -9.76 3.37 5.64
CA ALA A 30 -8.57 3.06 4.85
C ALA A 30 -8.89 2.99 3.35
N CYS A 31 -10.01 2.37 2.96
CA CYS A 31 -10.47 2.34 1.57
C CYS A 31 -10.75 3.75 1.03
N GLU A 32 -11.49 4.58 1.78
CA GLU A 32 -11.76 5.98 1.40
C GLU A 32 -10.46 6.78 1.23
N GLN A 33 -9.47 6.55 2.09
CA GLN A 33 -8.16 7.19 1.98
C GLN A 33 -7.39 6.73 0.73
N ILE A 34 -7.49 5.46 0.35
CA ILE A 34 -6.91 4.94 -0.89
C ILE A 34 -7.56 5.62 -2.10
N ASP A 35 -8.89 5.70 -2.14
CA ASP A 35 -9.63 6.35 -3.23
C ASP A 35 -9.29 7.84 -3.35
N SER A 36 -9.20 8.53 -2.20
CA SER A 36 -8.77 9.92 -2.13
C SER A 36 -7.34 10.13 -2.63
N ASN A 37 -6.42 9.23 -2.28
CA ASN A 37 -5.04 9.26 -2.78
C ASN A 37 -4.97 9.03 -4.29
N ILE A 38 -5.75 8.08 -4.83
CA ILE A 38 -5.84 7.84 -6.28
C ILE A 38 -6.33 9.11 -6.98
N SER A 39 -7.42 9.72 -6.49
CA SER A 39 -7.96 10.96 -7.04
C SER A 39 -6.95 12.10 -6.98
N THR A 40 -6.24 12.24 -5.86
CA THR A 40 -5.22 13.29 -5.67
C THR A 40 -4.08 13.12 -6.66
N ILE A 41 -3.62 11.89 -6.91
CA ILE A 41 -2.54 11.60 -7.86
C ILE A 41 -3.01 11.85 -9.30
N ARG A 42 -4.22 11.41 -9.66
CA ARG A 42 -4.76 11.53 -11.03
C ARG A 42 -5.06 12.98 -11.41
N ASN A 43 -5.58 13.76 -10.47
CA ASN A 43 -5.97 15.16 -10.69
C ASN A 43 -4.86 16.15 -10.28
N ASN A 44 -3.61 15.70 -10.25
CA ASN A 44 -2.48 16.54 -9.89
C ASN A 44 -1.88 17.22 -11.12
N ASP A 45 -1.96 18.54 -11.16
CA ASP A 45 -1.37 19.37 -12.22
C ASP A 45 0.09 19.76 -11.94
N LEU A 46 0.74 19.10 -10.97
CA LEU A 46 2.15 19.34 -10.67
C LEU A 46 3.02 18.94 -11.86
N GLU A 47 3.94 19.83 -12.19
CA GLU A 47 5.02 19.58 -13.14
C GLU A 47 6.34 19.47 -12.37
N ILE A 48 7.16 18.48 -12.71
CA ILE A 48 8.49 18.27 -12.16
C ILE A 48 9.46 18.23 -13.33
N ASP A 49 10.32 19.26 -13.43
CA ASP A 49 11.36 19.37 -14.46
C ASP A 49 10.82 19.17 -15.90
N GLY A 50 9.72 19.82 -16.25
CA GLY A 50 9.12 19.71 -17.58
C GLY A 50 8.20 18.50 -17.79
N SER A 51 8.10 17.59 -16.82
CA SER A 51 7.28 16.37 -16.92
C SER A 51 6.04 16.48 -16.03
N ALA A 52 4.89 16.07 -16.56
CA ALA A 52 3.68 15.98 -15.74
C ALA A 52 3.86 14.92 -14.65
N TYR A 53 3.43 15.23 -13.42
CA TYR A 53 3.53 14.30 -12.29
C TYR A 53 2.86 12.95 -12.56
N SER A 54 1.74 12.94 -13.28
CA SER A 54 1.02 11.74 -13.68
C SER A 54 1.85 10.83 -14.61
N GLU A 55 2.66 11.40 -15.49
CA GLU A 55 3.57 10.67 -16.38
C GLU A 55 4.70 10.01 -15.56
N LEU A 56 5.30 10.77 -14.64
CA LEU A 56 6.34 10.26 -13.75
C LEU A 56 5.82 9.11 -12.87
N VAL A 57 4.61 9.24 -12.31
CA VAL A 57 3.97 8.18 -11.53
C VAL A 57 3.74 6.93 -12.38
N SER A 58 3.25 7.10 -13.61
CA SER A 58 2.98 5.98 -14.53
C SER A 58 4.27 5.22 -14.87
N GLN A 59 5.34 5.94 -15.21
CA GLN A 59 6.65 5.35 -15.48
C GLN A 59 7.22 4.64 -14.24
N ALA A 60 7.20 5.30 -13.08
CA ALA A 60 7.69 4.74 -11.83
C ALA A 60 6.94 3.45 -11.43
N ARG A 61 5.63 3.37 -11.68
CA ARG A 61 4.83 2.16 -11.42
C ARG A 61 5.26 0.99 -12.32
N LEU A 62 5.46 1.24 -13.61
CA LEU A 62 5.93 0.21 -14.55
C LEU A 62 7.30 -0.34 -14.12
N GLU A 63 8.25 0.55 -13.81
CA GLU A 63 9.58 0.15 -13.34
C GLU A 63 9.53 -0.59 -12.00
N PHE A 64 8.70 -0.12 -11.07
CA PHE A 64 8.51 -0.74 -9.77
C PHE A 64 8.04 -2.20 -9.91
N PHE A 65 7.01 -2.45 -10.71
CA PHE A 65 6.48 -3.80 -10.91
C PHE A 65 7.42 -4.69 -11.71
N ALA A 66 8.12 -4.14 -12.71
CA ALA A 66 9.15 -4.88 -13.44
C ALA A 66 10.26 -5.37 -12.51
N LYS A 67 10.79 -4.49 -11.65
CA LYS A 67 11.83 -4.83 -10.65
C LYS A 67 11.30 -5.80 -9.59
N ALA A 68 10.08 -5.58 -9.09
CA ALA A 68 9.45 -6.48 -8.11
C ALA A 68 9.23 -7.89 -8.67
N THR A 69 8.80 -7.99 -9.93
CA THR A 69 8.63 -9.27 -10.63
C THR A 69 9.97 -9.95 -10.85
N GLN A 70 10.97 -9.22 -11.36
CA GLN A 70 12.33 -9.74 -11.54
C GLN A 70 12.92 -10.28 -10.24
N TYR A 71 12.79 -9.55 -9.13
CA TYR A 71 13.26 -9.99 -7.82
C TYR A 71 12.50 -11.24 -7.34
N THR A 72 11.17 -11.23 -7.47
CA THR A 72 10.33 -12.36 -7.02
C THR A 72 10.61 -13.64 -7.82
N ALA A 73 10.92 -13.50 -9.11
CA ALA A 73 11.29 -14.61 -9.99
C ALA A 73 12.55 -15.36 -9.53
N THR A 74 13.39 -14.75 -8.69
CA THR A 74 14.55 -15.44 -8.09
C THR A 74 14.15 -16.49 -7.04
N TYR A 75 12.89 -16.46 -6.55
CA TYR A 75 12.40 -17.37 -5.50
C TYR A 75 11.27 -18.30 -5.97
N ARG A 76 10.57 -17.97 -7.06
CA ARG A 76 9.40 -18.72 -7.53
C ARG A 76 9.02 -18.32 -8.96
N ASP A 77 8.22 -19.16 -9.61
CA ASP A 77 7.57 -18.79 -10.87
C ASP A 77 6.57 -17.64 -10.66
N THR A 78 6.52 -16.73 -11.63
CA THR A 78 5.78 -15.46 -11.58
C THR A 78 4.71 -15.31 -12.65
N ASP A 79 4.29 -16.40 -13.31
CA ASP A 79 3.27 -16.35 -14.37
C ASP A 79 1.96 -15.71 -13.89
N GLN A 80 1.62 -15.88 -12.61
CA GLN A 80 0.45 -15.27 -11.97
C GLN A 80 0.58 -13.75 -11.74
N LEU A 81 1.79 -13.19 -11.83
CA LEU A 81 2.06 -11.75 -11.71
C LEU A 81 1.94 -11.01 -13.05
N ALA A 82 1.85 -11.73 -14.17
CA ALA A 82 1.74 -11.12 -15.51
C ALA A 82 0.40 -10.39 -15.74
N CYS A 83 -0.60 -10.61 -14.89
CA CYS A 83 -1.96 -10.06 -15.00
C CYS A 83 -2.24 -8.86 -14.08
N LEU A 84 -1.21 -8.08 -13.71
CA LEU A 84 -1.41 -6.91 -12.87
C LEU A 84 -2.05 -5.77 -13.68
N ASP A 85 -3.24 -5.36 -13.24
CA ASP A 85 -3.94 -4.19 -13.76
C ASP A 85 -3.19 -2.91 -13.35
N PRO A 86 -2.62 -2.13 -14.28
CA PRO A 86 -1.85 -0.93 -13.96
C PRO A 86 -2.68 0.15 -13.28
N ASP A 87 -3.99 0.15 -13.46
CA ASP A 87 -4.93 1.13 -12.91
C ASP A 87 -5.35 0.84 -11.47
N LYS A 88 -5.02 -0.35 -10.95
CA LYS A 88 -5.29 -0.70 -9.54
C LYS A 88 -4.30 -0.03 -8.58
N PRO A 89 -4.75 0.39 -7.38
CA PRO A 89 -3.85 0.92 -6.37
C PRO A 89 -2.82 -0.12 -5.92
N THR A 90 -1.63 0.36 -5.58
CA THR A 90 -0.61 -0.46 -4.93
C THR A 90 -0.63 -0.17 -3.44
N VAL A 91 -0.91 -1.18 -2.61
CA VAL A 91 -0.80 -1.07 -1.15
C VAL A 91 0.47 -1.80 -0.70
N LEU A 92 1.38 -1.06 -0.07
CA LEU A 92 2.64 -1.59 0.46
C LEU A 92 2.60 -1.66 1.98
N SER A 93 3.18 -2.72 2.55
CA SER A 93 3.37 -2.84 4.00
C SER A 93 4.80 -3.24 4.32
N GLY A 94 5.29 -2.83 5.49
CA GLY A 94 6.60 -3.21 5.99
C GLY A 94 6.67 -4.66 6.48
N HIS A 95 7.89 -5.19 6.57
CA HIS A 95 8.18 -6.48 7.19
C HIS A 95 8.69 -6.29 8.64
N GLN A 96 8.19 -7.10 9.58
CA GLN A 96 8.84 -7.37 10.86
C GLN A 96 9.70 -8.64 10.71
N PRO A 97 11.04 -8.58 10.73
CA PRO A 97 11.86 -9.78 10.55
C PRO A 97 11.80 -10.70 11.78
N THR A 98 12.03 -12.00 11.54
CA THR A 98 12.42 -13.10 12.45
C THR A 98 11.40 -14.14 12.95
N LEU A 99 10.08 -13.93 12.96
CA LEU A 99 9.12 -15.00 13.36
C LEU A 99 7.82 -14.97 12.56
N PHE A 100 7.37 -16.12 12.06
CA PHE A 100 6.00 -16.29 11.56
C PHE A 100 5.06 -16.30 12.76
N HIS A 101 4.21 -15.28 12.86
CA HIS A 101 3.18 -15.19 13.89
C HIS A 101 1.83 -14.81 13.25
N PRO A 102 0.69 -15.02 13.94
CA PRO A 102 -0.64 -14.72 13.38
C PRO A 102 -0.81 -13.29 12.84
N GLY A 103 -0.04 -12.33 13.36
CA GLY A 103 -0.04 -10.96 12.87
C GLY A 103 0.50 -10.80 11.44
N VAL A 104 1.43 -11.67 11.01
CA VAL A 104 1.91 -11.69 9.61
C VAL A 104 0.79 -12.12 8.67
N TRP A 105 0.07 -13.18 9.03
CA TRP A 105 -1.08 -13.65 8.26
C TRP A 105 -2.20 -12.63 8.22
N PHE A 106 -2.55 -12.07 9.38
CA PHE A 106 -3.57 -11.03 9.49
C PHE A 106 -3.27 -9.85 8.56
N LYS A 107 -2.02 -9.37 8.54
CA LYS A 107 -1.59 -8.31 7.64
C LYS A 107 -1.78 -8.69 6.17
N ASN A 108 -1.38 -9.89 5.76
CA ASN A 108 -1.52 -10.32 4.37
C ASN A 108 -3.00 -10.41 3.94
N PHE A 109 -3.88 -10.93 4.81
CA PHE A 109 -5.32 -10.95 4.53
C PHE A 109 -5.92 -9.54 4.51
N TYR A 110 -5.49 -8.66 5.41
CA TYR A 110 -5.90 -7.26 5.42
C TYR A 110 -5.50 -6.55 4.12
N LEU A 111 -4.26 -6.72 3.66
CA LEU A 111 -3.80 -6.17 2.38
C LEU A 111 -4.53 -6.76 1.19
N SER A 112 -4.80 -8.08 1.21
CA SER A 112 -5.59 -8.72 0.16
C SER A 112 -7.02 -8.18 0.12
N HIS A 113 -7.61 -7.78 1.25
CA HIS A 113 -8.91 -7.12 1.27
C HIS A 113 -8.84 -5.70 0.69
N LEU A 114 -7.80 -4.93 1.03
CA LEU A 114 -7.62 -3.57 0.50
C LEU A 114 -7.28 -3.52 -0.99
N GLY A 115 -6.58 -4.53 -1.52
CA GLY A 115 -6.12 -4.57 -2.91
C GLY A 115 -7.07 -5.23 -3.91
N LYS A 116 -8.26 -5.64 -3.48
CA LYS A 116 -9.31 -6.17 -4.38
C LYS A 116 -9.94 -5.03 -5.16
#